data_AF-A0A353FIE1-F1
#
_entry.id   AF-A0A353FIE1-F1
#
_cell.length_a   1.000
_cell.length_b   1.000
_cell.length_c   1.000
_cell.angle_alpha   90.00
_cell.angle_beta   90.00
_cell.angle_gamma   90.00
#
_symmetry.space_group_name_H-M   'P 1'
#
loop_
_entity.id
_entity.type
_entity.pdbx_description
1 polymer ?
#
loop_
_entity_poly.entity_id
_entity_poly.type
_entity_poly.pdbx_seq_one_letter_code
_entity_poly.pdbx_strand_id
1 'polypeptide(L)'
;MLILSILALFAGPLLFYLSRGSRNSSAALDGFVRISVAGLLLLYVLPQSLALSGWPTVGLFAAGLFLPMIIHGLLKAQERKTVNWEVGLGLAGLALHTFLDGIALHPIGDASEGHSLAFAVVLHRVPVGLAVWWLMRPRIKAATAVFVLIIASTLLGEFMVGHFSWESTQWMSSFQAFMAGALLHVVIGHSFQSAHIPKRPYENFFSGAGGLVAIGLLLVAAHKTSTVGQDFLQLAKESAPALLAASLTVALAKAFLPIRLVDFFRGGGRLSQSLKGTIAGLPVPICSCGVIPLYKGLIQAGTPKSAAISFLIASPEIGWASMLLSISLLGAPMTALRVAGAALLAIILGVALGTKTKQRAERPKTTEKQQTSSLRESFAYGFGDLVDTTAPWILLGLGVAAFARPLLEGAWLASLPAGLDVIAAAIVGMPIYVCASGSTPLIAVLLAAGLSPGAAIAFLLTGPATNLTTFGVLKKMHGARTALVFSIGMPILAIGLGISANAWLPAIKFVAGDLHHHPGAVSMNNPSGWCLLILVGVYCASLLRQGVTGFLGHVVTPLGEEHEDHDCCEEQA
;
A
#
# COMPACT_ATOMS: atom_id res chain seq x y z
N MET A 1 17.67 10.44 29.75
CA MET A 1 16.68 10.27 28.65
C MET A 1 15.27 10.64 29.08
N LEU A 2 14.82 10.24 30.28
CA LEU A 2 13.51 10.62 30.82
C LEU A 2 13.18 12.13 30.74
N ILE A 3 14.08 13.00 31.18
CA ILE A 3 13.87 14.47 31.11
C ILE A 3 13.67 14.93 29.66
N LEU A 4 14.51 14.45 28.74
CA LEU A 4 14.39 14.77 27.31
C LEU A 4 13.07 14.26 26.71
N SER A 5 12.61 13.07 27.11
CA SER A 5 11.33 12.50 26.69
C SER A 5 10.14 13.37 27.13
N ILE A 6 10.16 13.84 28.38
CA ILE A 6 9.13 14.75 28.91
C ILE A 6 9.18 16.09 28.17
N LEU A 7 10.36 16.68 27.99
CA LEU A 7 10.52 17.94 27.24
C LEU A 7 10.02 17.82 25.79
N ALA A 8 10.33 16.70 25.12
CA ALA A 8 9.85 16.40 23.78
C ALA A 8 8.31 16.32 23.73
N LEU A 9 7.66 15.72 24.73
CA LEU A 9 6.20 15.67 24.83
C LEU A 9 5.57 17.07 24.91
N PHE A 10 6.22 18.02 25.61
CA PHE A 10 5.77 19.41 25.73
C PHE A 10 5.89 20.23 24.43
N ALA A 11 6.62 19.75 23.42
CA ALA A 11 6.61 20.37 22.10
C ALA A 11 5.20 20.39 21.48
N GLY A 12 4.35 19.41 21.82
CA GLY A 12 2.98 19.30 21.32
C GLY A 12 2.11 20.53 21.63
N PRO A 13 1.83 20.82 22.91
CA PRO A 13 1.08 22.01 23.30
C PRO A 13 1.68 23.31 22.74
N LEU A 14 3.01 23.46 22.80
CA LEU A 14 3.70 24.65 22.30
C LEU A 14 3.43 24.91 20.81
N LEU A 15 3.72 23.92 19.96
CA LEU A 15 3.51 24.02 18.51
C LEU A 15 2.04 24.19 18.15
N PHE A 16 1.14 23.57 18.92
CA PHE A 16 -0.29 23.76 18.75
C PHE A 16 -0.75 25.21 19.03
N TYR A 17 -0.30 25.80 20.14
CA TYR A 17 -0.70 27.17 20.46
C TYR A 17 -0.13 28.18 19.44
N LEU A 18 1.10 27.96 18.99
CA LEU A 18 1.73 28.76 17.93
C LEU A 18 0.98 28.65 16.58
N SER A 19 0.45 27.47 16.25
CA SER A 19 -0.26 27.23 14.98
C SER A 19 -1.74 27.64 15.00
N ARG A 20 -2.36 27.84 16.17
CA ARG A 20 -3.79 28.15 16.29
C ARG A 20 -4.18 29.49 15.64
N GLY A 21 -3.23 30.42 15.50
CA GLY A 21 -3.46 31.74 14.92
C GLY A 21 -3.66 31.75 13.40
N SER A 22 -3.30 30.68 12.68
CA SER A 22 -3.41 30.62 11.22
C SER A 22 -3.97 29.28 10.73
N ARG A 23 -4.92 29.33 9.78
CA ARG A 23 -5.48 28.13 9.14
C ARG A 23 -4.40 27.33 8.42
N ASN A 24 -3.45 28.03 7.79
CA ASN A 24 -2.33 27.45 7.06
C ASN A 24 -1.40 26.65 7.97
N SER A 25 -1.00 27.23 9.11
CA SER A 25 -0.17 26.57 10.11
C SER A 25 -0.89 25.36 10.72
N SER A 26 -2.19 25.48 10.96
CA SER A 26 -3.01 24.36 11.44
C SER A 26 -3.10 23.23 10.40
N ALA A 27 -3.23 23.54 9.11
CA ALA A 27 -3.24 22.56 8.03
C ALA A 27 -1.88 21.87 7.87
N ALA A 28 -0.77 22.61 7.96
CA ALA A 28 0.58 22.04 7.96
C ALA A 28 0.80 21.10 9.15
N LEU A 29 0.35 21.50 10.33
CA LEU A 29 0.45 20.67 11.53
C LEU A 29 -0.36 19.37 11.39
N ASP A 30 -1.58 19.46 10.85
CA ASP A 30 -2.44 18.30 10.54
C ASP A 30 -1.74 17.31 9.60
N GLY A 31 -1.13 17.79 8.52
CA GLY A 31 -0.36 16.95 7.61
C GLY A 31 0.89 16.33 8.25
N PHE A 32 1.63 17.12 9.03
CA PHE A 32 2.82 16.68 9.75
C PHE A 32 2.49 15.55 10.75
N VAL A 33 1.48 15.73 11.59
CA VAL A 33 1.08 14.75 12.61
C VAL A 33 0.71 13.41 11.97
N ARG A 34 -0.14 13.43 10.94
CA ARG A 34 -0.62 12.19 10.31
C ARG A 34 0.52 11.37 9.72
N ILE A 35 1.42 12.03 8.98
CA ILE A 35 2.53 11.36 8.32
C ILE A 35 3.60 10.92 9.32
N SER A 36 3.94 11.76 10.31
CA SER A 36 4.94 11.41 11.31
C SER A 36 4.49 10.24 12.19
N VAL A 37 3.24 10.25 12.68
CA VAL A 37 2.72 9.15 13.50
C VAL A 37 2.59 7.87 12.68
N ALA A 38 1.95 7.90 11.50
CA ALA A 38 1.82 6.72 10.67
C ALA A 38 3.20 6.16 10.26
N GLY A 39 4.14 7.04 9.88
CA GLY A 39 5.49 6.67 9.51
C GLY A 39 6.30 6.08 10.66
N LEU A 40 6.17 6.57 11.89
CA LEU A 40 6.83 5.96 13.06
C LEU A 40 6.29 4.57 13.37
N LEU A 41 4.97 4.41 13.34
CA LEU A 41 4.32 3.11 13.56
C LEU A 41 4.74 2.07 12.53
N LEU A 42 4.85 2.49 11.26
CA LEU A 42 5.21 1.61 10.16
C LEU A 42 6.73 1.39 10.05
N LEU A 43 7.57 2.42 10.14
CA LEU A 43 9.02 2.25 9.88
C LEU A 43 9.82 1.76 11.09
N TYR A 44 9.27 1.88 12.30
CA TYR A 44 9.98 1.52 13.54
C TYR A 44 9.23 0.49 14.36
N VAL A 45 8.01 0.82 14.81
CA VAL A 45 7.30 -0.02 15.78
C VAL A 45 6.96 -1.38 15.18
N LEU A 46 6.31 -1.43 14.03
CA LEU A 46 5.92 -2.69 13.41
C LEU A 46 7.11 -3.58 13.02
N PRO A 47 8.18 -3.10 12.36
CA PRO A 47 9.36 -3.91 12.05
C PRO A 47 10.07 -4.42 13.29
N GLN A 48 10.20 -3.59 14.33
CA GLN A 48 10.81 -4.00 15.59
C GLN A 48 9.96 -5.07 16.30
N SER A 49 8.64 -4.88 16.37
CA SER A 49 7.74 -5.89 16.92
C SER A 49 7.80 -7.19 16.12
N LEU A 50 7.90 -7.11 14.79
CA LEU A 50 8.00 -8.28 13.92
C LEU A 50 9.33 -9.02 14.13
N ALA A 51 10.44 -8.30 14.31
CA ALA A 51 11.74 -8.88 14.60
C ALA A 51 11.77 -9.63 15.94
N LEU A 52 11.02 -9.15 16.94
CA LEU A 52 10.99 -9.73 18.29
C LEU A 52 9.92 -10.84 18.47
N SER A 53 8.73 -10.64 17.90
CA SER A 53 7.57 -11.54 18.09
C SER A 53 7.27 -12.43 16.89
N GLY A 54 7.91 -12.22 15.74
CA GLY A 54 7.68 -13.01 14.52
C GLY A 54 6.30 -12.78 13.90
N TRP A 55 5.84 -13.73 13.09
CA TRP A 55 4.62 -13.60 12.27
C TRP A 55 3.32 -13.23 13.02
N PRO A 56 3.06 -13.65 14.28
CA PRO A 56 1.82 -13.29 14.98
C PRO A 56 1.63 -11.79 15.13
N THR A 57 2.73 -11.03 15.11
CA THR A 57 2.77 -9.56 15.10
C THR A 57 1.88 -8.98 14.01
N VAL A 58 1.88 -9.55 12.80
CA VAL A 58 1.08 -9.05 11.67
C VAL A 58 -0.41 -9.24 11.96
N GLY A 59 -0.79 -10.40 12.53
CA GLY A 59 -2.16 -10.68 12.93
C GLY A 59 -2.64 -9.74 14.05
N LEU A 60 -1.79 -9.47 15.04
CA LEU A 60 -2.10 -8.54 16.14
C LEU A 60 -2.19 -7.08 15.66
N PHE A 61 -1.28 -6.66 14.79
CA PHE A 61 -1.36 -5.34 14.16
C PHE A 61 -2.64 -5.18 13.35
N ALA A 62 -2.99 -6.18 12.54
CA ALA A 62 -4.25 -6.18 11.78
C ALA A 62 -5.47 -6.16 12.72
N ALA A 63 -5.44 -6.93 13.82
CA ALA A 63 -6.48 -6.89 14.83
C ALA A 63 -6.62 -5.49 15.42
N GLY A 64 -5.53 -4.84 15.81
CA GLY A 64 -5.55 -3.45 16.28
C GLY A 64 -6.14 -2.48 15.26
N LEU A 65 -5.81 -2.67 13.98
CA LEU A 65 -6.26 -1.81 12.88
C LEU A 65 -7.77 -1.95 12.56
N PHE A 66 -8.32 -3.16 12.62
CA PHE A 66 -9.70 -3.44 12.16
C PHE A 66 -10.71 -3.68 13.28
N LEU A 67 -10.27 -4.13 14.47
CA LEU A 67 -11.15 -4.45 15.58
C LEU A 67 -12.03 -3.25 16.01
N PRO A 68 -11.54 -2.00 16.09
CA PRO A 68 -12.40 -0.86 16.41
C PRO A 68 -13.57 -0.69 15.43
N MET A 69 -13.32 -0.93 14.14
CA MET A 69 -14.35 -0.84 13.10
C MET A 69 -15.40 -1.93 13.24
N ILE A 70 -14.97 -3.16 13.55
CA ILE A 70 -15.86 -4.31 13.75
C ILE A 70 -16.73 -4.09 14.99
N ILE A 71 -16.12 -3.67 16.11
CA ILE A 71 -16.82 -3.38 17.36
C ILE A 71 -17.88 -2.30 17.14
N HIS A 72 -17.52 -1.20 16.48
CA HIS A 72 -18.45 -0.12 16.17
C HIS A 72 -19.63 -0.60 15.30
N GLY A 73 -19.35 -1.43 14.29
CA GLY A 73 -20.38 -2.01 13.42
C GLY A 73 -21.34 -2.96 14.15
N LEU A 74 -20.83 -3.79 15.05
CA LEU A 74 -21.63 -4.74 15.84
C LEU A 74 -22.49 -4.04 16.90
N LEU A 75 -21.99 -2.95 17.47
CA LEU A 75 -22.63 -2.26 18.60
C LEU A 75 -23.45 -1.03 18.19
N LYS A 76 -23.78 -0.90 16.90
CA LYS A 76 -24.61 0.19 16.32
C LYS A 76 -25.94 0.40 17.04
N ALA A 77 -26.47 -0.61 17.74
CA ALA A 77 -27.74 -0.56 18.47
C ALA A 77 -27.64 -0.02 19.92
N GLN A 78 -26.44 0.27 20.45
CA GLN A 78 -26.26 0.74 21.84
C GLN A 78 -25.33 1.98 21.95
N GLU A 79 -25.62 3.02 21.17
CA GLU A 79 -24.76 4.19 20.92
C GLU A 79 -24.18 4.91 22.16
N ARG A 80 -24.83 4.87 23.33
CA ARG A 80 -24.40 5.66 24.51
C ARG A 80 -23.48 4.90 25.48
N LYS A 81 -23.59 3.57 25.58
CA LYS A 81 -22.71 2.76 26.47
C LYS A 81 -21.40 2.37 25.79
N THR A 82 -21.42 2.25 24.47
CA THR A 82 -20.27 1.88 23.63
C THR A 82 -19.17 2.93 23.64
N VAL A 83 -19.53 4.22 23.53
CA VAL A 83 -18.57 5.33 23.50
C VAL A 83 -17.69 5.39 24.76
N ASN A 84 -18.24 5.10 25.94
CA ASN A 84 -17.47 5.10 27.18
C ASN A 84 -16.48 3.94 27.27
N TRP A 85 -16.84 2.77 26.74
CA TRP A 85 -15.96 1.60 26.70
C TRP A 85 -14.81 1.78 25.71
N GLU A 86 -15.08 2.32 24.52
CA GLU A 86 -14.05 2.62 23.52
C GLU A 86 -13.03 3.63 24.05
N VAL A 87 -13.51 4.71 24.67
CA VAL A 87 -12.63 5.71 25.30
C VAL A 87 -11.84 5.09 26.45
N GLY A 88 -12.47 4.29 27.32
CA GLY A 88 -11.80 3.61 28.43
C GLY A 88 -10.69 2.66 27.96
N LEU A 89 -10.97 1.81 26.98
CA LEU A 89 -9.98 0.90 26.37
C LEU A 89 -8.85 1.66 25.69
N GLY A 90 -9.17 2.75 24.97
CA GLY A 90 -8.16 3.60 24.35
C GLY A 90 -7.22 4.26 25.36
N LEU A 91 -7.76 4.77 26.47
CA LEU A 91 -6.97 5.36 27.56
C LEU A 91 -6.11 4.31 28.27
N ALA A 92 -6.66 3.12 28.52
CA ALA A 92 -5.90 2.02 29.12
C ALA A 92 -4.77 1.55 28.20
N GLY A 93 -5.03 1.39 26.90
CA GLY A 93 -4.02 1.04 25.91
C GLY A 93 -2.91 2.10 25.79
N LEU A 94 -3.27 3.38 25.81
CA LEU A 94 -2.31 4.50 25.82
C LEU A 94 -1.47 4.55 27.09
N ALA A 95 -2.10 4.34 28.26
CA ALA A 95 -1.39 4.26 29.54
C ALA A 95 -0.38 3.11 29.54
N LEU A 96 -0.80 1.93 29.07
CA LEU A 96 0.09 0.78 28.97
C LEU A 96 1.23 1.04 27.97
N HIS A 97 0.94 1.52 26.76
CA HIS A 97 1.97 1.86 25.76
C HIS A 97 3.02 2.84 26.31
N THR A 98 2.58 3.92 26.95
CA THR A 98 3.50 4.95 27.47
C THR A 98 4.25 4.51 28.73
N PHE A 99 3.71 3.54 29.46
CA PHE A 99 4.45 2.78 30.48
C PHE A 99 5.59 1.97 29.84
N LEU A 100 5.38 1.37 28.67
CA LEU A 100 6.43 0.60 27.97
C LEU A 100 7.55 1.48 27.44
N ASP A 101 7.20 2.65 26.93
CA ASP A 101 8.20 3.66 26.58
C ASP A 101 9.04 4.07 27.78
N GLY A 102 8.42 4.15 28.97
CA GLY A 102 9.12 4.40 30.24
C GLY A 102 10.18 3.33 30.52
N ILE A 103 9.83 2.06 30.35
CA ILE A 103 10.77 0.93 30.47
C ILE A 103 11.90 1.06 29.43
N ALA A 104 11.58 1.46 28.20
CA ALA A 104 12.54 1.58 27.09
C ALA A 104 13.48 2.80 27.15
N LEU A 105 13.26 3.74 28.07
CA LEU A 105 14.14 4.90 28.29
C LEU A 105 15.40 4.55 29.09
N HIS A 106 15.38 3.42 29.79
CA HIS A 106 16.53 2.85 30.47
C HIS A 106 17.39 2.05 29.48
N PRO A 107 18.65 2.42 29.21
CA PRO A 107 19.51 1.64 28.34
C PRO A 107 19.78 0.27 28.97
N ILE A 108 19.40 -0.81 28.30
CA ILE A 108 19.72 -2.18 28.73
C ILE A 108 20.76 -2.74 27.77
N GLY A 109 21.99 -3.02 28.22
CA GLY A 109 23.07 -3.60 27.41
C GLY A 109 24.17 -2.62 26.97
N ASP A 110 24.96 -3.00 25.96
CA ASP A 110 26.11 -2.22 25.47
C ASP A 110 25.72 -0.78 25.08
N ALA A 111 26.57 0.16 25.47
CA ALA A 111 26.27 1.60 25.43
C ALA A 111 25.84 2.12 24.05
N SER A 112 26.27 1.50 22.94
CA SER A 112 25.91 1.95 21.59
C SER A 112 24.47 1.62 21.16
N GLU A 113 23.92 0.48 21.56
CA GLU A 113 22.56 0.07 21.15
C GLU A 113 21.48 0.63 22.07
N GLY A 114 21.72 0.62 23.39
CA GLY A 114 20.75 1.15 24.37
C GLY A 114 20.45 2.64 24.22
N HIS A 115 21.42 3.44 23.76
CA HIS A 115 21.21 4.86 23.46
C HIS A 115 20.38 5.09 22.20
N SER A 116 20.40 4.18 21.23
CA SER A 116 19.64 4.32 19.98
C SER A 116 18.13 4.14 20.21
N LEU A 117 17.73 3.15 21.01
CA LEU A 117 16.33 2.89 21.34
C LEU A 117 15.76 4.03 22.21
N ALA A 118 16.47 4.43 23.27
CA ALA A 118 16.02 5.52 24.13
C ALA A 118 15.90 6.85 23.36
N PHE A 119 16.79 7.12 22.40
CA PHE A 119 16.70 8.29 21.53
C PHE A 119 15.51 8.22 20.57
N ALA A 120 15.24 7.03 19.99
CA ALA A 120 14.04 6.81 19.18
C ALA A 120 12.76 7.00 20.01
N VAL A 121 12.78 6.60 21.29
CA VAL A 121 11.68 6.87 22.22
C VAL A 121 11.45 8.38 22.40
N VAL A 122 12.51 9.13 22.70
CA VAL A 122 12.44 10.58 22.85
C VAL A 122 11.92 11.26 21.56
N LEU A 123 12.40 10.82 20.39
CA LEU A 123 12.03 11.45 19.12
C LEU A 123 10.55 11.25 18.77
N HIS A 124 9.97 10.07 19.05
CA HIS A 124 8.55 9.83 18.77
C HIS A 124 7.61 10.60 19.72
N ARG A 125 8.10 11.09 20.86
CA ARG A 125 7.28 11.84 21.84
C ARG A 125 6.84 13.21 21.33
N VAL A 126 7.58 13.83 20.40
CA VAL A 126 7.19 15.08 19.75
C VAL A 126 5.89 14.89 18.93
N PRO A 127 5.82 13.96 17.95
CA PRO A 127 4.57 13.63 17.27
C PRO A 127 3.44 13.20 18.19
N VAL A 128 3.72 12.41 19.23
CA VAL A 128 2.68 11.93 20.17
C VAL A 128 2.05 13.10 20.95
N GLY A 129 2.87 13.98 21.54
CA GLY A 129 2.35 15.15 22.26
C GLY A 129 1.52 16.06 21.37
N LEU A 130 1.95 16.22 20.11
CA LEU A 130 1.22 16.99 19.12
C LEU A 130 -0.09 16.32 18.70
N ALA A 131 -0.09 14.99 18.51
CA ALA A 131 -1.26 14.20 18.18
C ALA A 131 -2.34 14.25 19.26
N VAL A 132 -1.97 14.18 20.55
CA VAL A 132 -2.92 14.31 21.67
C VAL A 132 -3.65 15.65 21.61
N TRP A 133 -2.90 16.74 21.46
CA TRP A 133 -3.49 18.08 21.44
C TRP A 133 -4.27 18.37 20.17
N TRP A 134 -3.87 17.76 19.05
CA TRP A 134 -4.57 17.82 17.77
C TRP A 134 -5.90 17.04 17.81
N LEU A 135 -5.87 15.77 18.23
CA LEU A 135 -7.02 14.85 18.23
C LEU A 135 -8.11 15.26 19.23
N MET A 136 -7.72 15.87 20.35
CA MET A 136 -8.67 16.26 21.39
C MET A 136 -9.27 17.66 21.18
N ARG A 137 -9.11 18.31 20.02
CA ARG A 137 -9.79 19.60 19.74
C ARG A 137 -11.33 19.41 19.68
N PRO A 138 -12.13 20.27 20.35
CA PRO A 138 -11.79 21.46 21.16
C PRO A 138 -11.68 21.21 22.68
N ARG A 139 -11.69 19.95 23.14
CA ARG A 139 -11.71 19.54 24.56
C ARG A 139 -10.33 19.60 25.23
N ILE A 140 -9.79 20.81 25.42
CA ILE A 140 -8.45 21.04 26.02
C ILE A 140 -8.30 20.40 27.41
N LYS A 141 -9.36 20.37 28.23
CA LYS A 141 -9.35 19.69 29.55
C LYS A 141 -9.07 18.20 29.42
N ALA A 142 -9.67 17.54 28.43
CA ALA A 142 -9.43 16.12 28.15
C ALA A 142 -8.00 15.90 27.65
N ALA A 143 -7.51 16.77 26.75
CA ALA A 143 -6.12 16.73 26.28
C ALA A 143 -5.12 16.81 27.45
N THR A 144 -5.39 17.69 28.41
CA THR A 144 -4.56 17.85 29.62
C THR A 144 -4.59 16.60 30.49
N ALA A 145 -5.77 16.00 30.70
CA ALA A 145 -5.90 14.76 31.48
C ALA A 145 -5.13 13.59 30.84
N VAL A 146 -5.23 13.44 29.52
CA VAL A 146 -4.46 12.44 28.76
C VAL A 146 -2.96 12.72 28.87
N PHE A 147 -2.55 13.98 28.80
CA PHE A 147 -1.14 14.37 28.93
C PHE A 147 -0.56 14.00 30.31
N VAL A 148 -1.32 14.24 31.38
CA VAL A 148 -0.95 13.84 32.75
C VAL A 148 -0.85 12.32 32.86
N LEU A 149 -1.80 11.58 32.29
CA LEU A 149 -1.77 10.12 32.24
C LEU A 149 -0.49 9.61 31.56
N ILE A 150 -0.14 10.16 30.39
CA ILE A 150 1.07 9.79 29.64
C ILE A 150 2.32 9.99 30.49
N ILE A 151 2.46 11.15 31.16
CA ILE A 151 3.61 11.43 32.02
C ILE A 151 3.65 10.46 33.20
N ALA A 152 2.53 10.27 33.90
CA ALA A 152 2.45 9.38 35.06
C ALA A 152 2.80 7.93 34.69
N SER A 153 2.25 7.41 33.59
CA SER A 153 2.55 6.08 33.07
C SER A 153 4.01 5.94 32.67
N THR A 154 4.60 6.94 31.99
CA THR A 154 6.02 6.90 31.59
C THR A 154 6.96 6.89 32.79
N LEU A 155 6.67 7.71 33.82
CA LEU A 155 7.43 7.73 35.07
C LEU A 155 7.33 6.39 35.81
N LEU A 156 6.13 5.81 35.85
CA LEU A 156 5.91 4.51 36.46
C LEU A 156 6.70 3.41 35.72
N GLY A 157 6.77 3.47 34.39
CA GLY A 157 7.55 2.56 33.56
C GLY A 157 9.04 2.58 33.86
N GLU A 158 9.64 3.77 33.86
CA GLU A 158 11.06 3.94 34.21
C GLU A 158 11.34 3.46 35.63
N PHE A 159 10.46 3.76 36.59
CA PHE A 159 10.63 3.33 37.98
C PHE A 159 10.53 1.80 38.14
N MET A 160 9.71 1.14 37.33
CA MET A 160 9.45 -0.30 37.42
C MET A 160 10.40 -1.16 36.58
N VAL A 161 11.31 -0.58 35.78
CA VAL A 161 12.18 -1.32 34.84
C VAL A 161 12.94 -2.48 35.50
N GLY A 162 13.41 -2.30 36.74
CA GLY A 162 14.15 -3.33 37.49
C GLY A 162 13.33 -4.57 37.90
N HIS A 163 12.01 -4.55 37.70
CA HIS A 163 11.11 -5.66 38.05
C HIS A 163 10.68 -6.50 36.83
N PHE A 164 11.07 -6.12 35.60
CA PHE A 164 10.73 -6.85 34.38
C PHE A 164 11.92 -7.67 33.85
N SER A 165 11.71 -8.98 33.64
CA SER A 165 12.70 -9.89 33.05
C SER A 165 12.56 -9.98 31.52
N TRP A 166 13.58 -10.47 30.81
CA TRP A 166 13.60 -10.56 29.34
C TRP A 166 12.52 -11.45 28.72
N GLU A 167 11.98 -12.44 29.45
CA GLU A 167 10.80 -13.22 29.01
C GLU A 167 9.56 -12.33 28.82
N SER A 168 9.53 -11.15 29.43
CA SER A 168 8.47 -10.16 29.24
C SER A 168 8.49 -9.47 27.86
N THR A 169 9.57 -9.60 27.07
CA THR A 169 9.73 -8.85 25.80
C THR A 169 8.79 -9.30 24.68
N GLN A 170 8.34 -10.56 24.68
CA GLN A 170 7.49 -11.07 23.61
C GLN A 170 6.03 -10.58 23.72
N TRP A 171 5.43 -10.65 24.92
CA TRP A 171 4.09 -10.09 25.12
C TRP A 171 4.10 -8.57 24.92
N MET A 172 5.21 -7.92 25.30
CA MET A 172 5.42 -6.48 25.12
C MET A 172 5.39 -6.06 23.65
N SER A 173 6.18 -6.74 22.82
CA SER A 173 6.25 -6.47 21.38
C SER A 173 4.95 -6.84 20.67
N SER A 174 4.30 -7.93 21.08
CA SER A 174 2.97 -8.32 20.60
C SER A 174 1.90 -7.26 20.93
N PHE A 175 1.90 -6.73 22.16
CA PHE A 175 1.01 -5.65 22.58
C PHE A 175 1.31 -4.34 21.81
N GLN A 176 2.59 -4.00 21.63
CA GLN A 176 2.99 -2.83 20.83
C GLN A 176 2.50 -2.92 19.39
N ALA A 177 2.53 -4.11 18.78
CA ALA A 177 2.00 -4.32 17.42
C ALA A 177 0.48 -4.07 17.36
N PHE A 178 -0.28 -4.62 18.31
CA PHE A 178 -1.71 -4.35 18.43
C PHE A 178 -2.00 -2.85 18.62
N MET A 179 -1.27 -2.20 19.52
CA MET A 179 -1.41 -0.76 19.76
C MET A 179 -1.02 0.07 18.54
N ALA A 180 0.02 -0.30 17.80
CA ALA A 180 0.42 0.36 16.57
C ALA A 180 -0.70 0.27 15.52
N GLY A 181 -1.35 -0.89 15.40
CA GLY A 181 -2.54 -1.05 14.56
C GLY A 181 -3.68 -0.14 14.98
N ALA A 182 -4.00 -0.10 16.28
CA ALA A 182 -5.07 0.73 16.84
C ALA A 182 -4.80 2.24 16.69
N LEU A 183 -3.55 2.69 16.91
CA LEU A 183 -3.17 4.09 16.69
C LEU A 183 -3.22 4.46 15.20
N LEU A 184 -2.77 3.57 14.32
CA LEU A 184 -2.88 3.78 12.88
C LEU A 184 -4.35 3.87 12.46
N HIS A 185 -5.25 3.05 13.04
CA HIS A 185 -6.69 3.16 12.85
C HIS A 185 -7.21 4.55 13.21
N VAL A 186 -6.82 5.11 14.36
CA VAL A 186 -7.28 6.44 14.81
C VAL A 186 -6.78 7.55 13.88
N VAL A 187 -5.49 7.51 13.49
CA VAL A 187 -4.88 8.49 12.60
C VAL A 187 -5.52 8.47 11.21
N ILE A 188 -5.81 7.28 10.68
CA ILE A 188 -6.52 7.10 9.41
C ILE A 188 -8.00 7.46 9.57
N GLY A 189 -8.65 7.02 10.65
CA GLY A 189 -10.07 7.21 10.98
C GLY A 189 -10.50 8.67 11.01
N HIS A 190 -9.71 9.53 11.64
CA HIS A 190 -9.99 10.97 11.68
C HIS A 190 -9.79 11.66 10.30
N SER A 191 -9.19 10.97 9.32
CA SER A 191 -9.16 11.42 7.91
C SER A 191 -10.55 11.38 7.29
N PHE A 192 -11.36 10.36 7.59
CA PHE A 192 -12.70 10.20 7.04
C PHE A 192 -13.63 11.35 7.42
N GLN A 193 -13.69 11.69 8.71
CA GLN A 193 -14.59 12.74 9.20
C GLN A 193 -14.18 14.15 8.69
N SER A 194 -12.88 14.35 8.41
CA SER A 194 -12.37 15.63 7.90
C SER A 194 -12.35 15.72 6.37
N ALA A 195 -12.43 14.61 5.64
CA ALA A 195 -12.41 14.58 4.17
C ALA A 195 -13.69 15.14 3.55
N HIS A 196 -14.81 15.11 4.27
CA HIS A 196 -16.10 15.65 3.81
C HIS A 196 -16.21 17.18 3.90
N ILE A 197 -15.23 17.87 4.52
CA ILE A 197 -15.21 19.34 4.54
C ILE A 197 -14.26 19.80 3.42
N PRO A 198 -14.76 20.42 2.34
CA PRO A 198 -13.92 20.89 1.24
C PRO A 198 -12.92 21.95 1.75
N LYS A 199 -11.65 21.56 1.86
CA LYS A 199 -10.54 22.46 2.21
C LYS A 199 -10.24 23.38 1.02
N ARG A 200 -9.78 24.60 1.30
CA ARG A 200 -9.32 25.51 0.23
C ARG A 200 -8.04 24.94 -0.42
N PRO A 201 -7.79 25.16 -1.71
CA PRO A 201 -6.59 24.66 -2.38
C PRO A 201 -5.27 25.00 -1.66
N TYR A 202 -5.23 26.18 -1.03
CA TYR A 202 -4.07 26.64 -0.28
C TYR A 202 -3.85 25.85 1.04
N GLU A 203 -4.92 25.37 1.68
CA GLU A 203 -4.83 24.55 2.89
C GLU A 203 -4.31 23.14 2.57
N ASN A 204 -4.66 22.60 1.39
CA ASN A 204 -4.11 21.34 0.88
C ASN A 204 -2.60 21.43 0.68
N PHE A 205 -2.11 22.53 0.09
CA PHE A 205 -0.68 22.78 -0.06
C PHE A 205 0.06 22.77 1.26
N PHE A 206 -0.44 23.51 2.27
CA PHE A 206 0.18 23.53 3.58
C PHE A 206 0.15 22.17 4.27
N SER A 207 -0.96 21.43 4.18
CA SER A 207 -1.06 20.06 4.68
C SER A 207 -0.03 19.14 4.02
N GLY A 208 0.06 19.17 2.68
CA GLY A 208 1.07 18.41 1.94
C GLY A 208 2.49 18.80 2.35
N ALA A 209 2.77 20.09 2.52
CA ALA A 209 4.08 20.59 2.93
C ALA A 209 4.48 20.09 4.33
N GLY A 210 3.54 20.14 5.29
CA GLY A 210 3.75 19.56 6.62
C GLY A 210 4.02 18.05 6.56
N GLY A 211 3.31 17.33 5.70
CA GLY A 211 3.56 15.91 5.43
C GLY A 211 4.95 15.63 4.84
N LEU A 212 5.42 16.46 3.89
CA LEU A 212 6.76 16.33 3.32
C LEU A 212 7.87 16.60 4.34
N VAL A 213 7.68 17.58 5.23
CA VAL A 213 8.60 17.83 6.35
C VAL A 213 8.68 16.59 7.25
N ALA A 214 7.53 15.98 7.57
CA ALA A 214 7.49 14.74 8.35
C ALA A 214 8.22 13.58 7.64
N ILE A 215 8.01 13.38 6.32
CA ILE A 215 8.75 12.38 5.53
C ILE A 215 10.25 12.65 5.60
N GLY A 216 10.68 13.91 5.40
CA GLY A 216 12.10 14.27 5.46
C GLY A 216 12.74 13.91 6.80
N LEU A 217 12.07 14.24 7.91
CA LEU A 217 12.54 13.88 9.26
C LEU A 217 12.57 12.36 9.48
N LEU A 218 11.53 11.65 9.02
CA LEU A 218 11.48 10.18 9.11
C LEU A 218 12.61 9.52 8.34
N LEU A 219 12.92 10.00 7.12
CA LEU A 219 14.01 9.47 6.30
C LEU A 219 15.38 9.72 6.94
N VAL A 220 15.60 10.91 7.53
CA VAL A 220 16.83 11.21 8.28
C VAL A 220 16.98 10.28 9.48
N ALA A 221 15.89 10.07 10.23
CA ALA A 221 15.90 9.16 11.36
C ALA A 221 16.12 7.68 10.93
N ALA A 222 15.53 7.28 9.79
CA ALA A 222 15.48 5.89 9.34
C ALA A 222 16.74 5.45 8.56
N HIS A 223 17.58 6.40 8.14
CA HIS A 223 18.70 6.18 7.23
C HIS A 223 19.67 5.06 7.65
N LYS A 224 19.77 4.74 8.95
CA LYS A 224 20.65 3.69 9.49
C LYS A 224 19.95 2.52 10.19
N THR A 225 18.64 2.59 10.43
CA THR A 225 17.99 1.73 11.45
C THR A 225 16.89 0.83 10.90
N SER A 226 16.24 1.18 9.78
CA SER A 226 15.13 0.37 9.25
C SER A 226 15.51 -0.40 7.98
N THR A 227 15.45 -1.74 8.04
CA THR A 227 15.58 -2.62 6.85
C THR A 227 14.43 -2.38 5.85
N VAL A 228 13.21 -2.27 6.36
CA VAL A 228 12.00 -2.01 5.55
C VAL A 228 12.08 -0.71 4.75
N GLY A 229 12.66 0.35 5.31
CA GLY A 229 12.83 1.62 4.60
C GLY A 229 13.80 1.52 3.41
N GLN A 230 14.85 0.71 3.56
CA GLN A 230 15.80 0.43 2.49
C GLN A 230 15.17 -0.44 1.39
N ASP A 231 14.41 -1.46 1.78
CA ASP A 231 13.65 -2.30 0.86
C ASP A 231 12.63 -1.49 0.05
N PHE A 232 11.91 -0.59 0.72
CA PHE A 232 10.99 0.33 0.05
C PHE A 232 11.71 1.21 -0.98
N LEU A 233 12.84 1.82 -0.60
CA LEU A 233 13.61 2.67 -1.50
C LEU A 233 14.17 1.90 -2.70
N GLN A 234 14.62 0.67 -2.47
CA GLN A 234 15.08 -0.23 -3.52
C GLN A 234 13.94 -0.57 -4.49
N LEU A 235 12.79 -1.04 -3.98
CA LEU A 235 11.60 -1.35 -4.78
C LEU A 235 11.09 -0.12 -5.55
N ALA A 236 11.11 1.06 -4.93
CA ALA A 236 10.74 2.30 -5.58
C ALA A 236 11.71 2.65 -6.72
N LYS A 237 13.03 2.51 -6.50
CA LYS A 237 14.06 2.75 -7.52
C LYS A 237 13.91 1.82 -8.72
N GLU A 238 13.64 0.54 -8.48
CA GLU A 238 13.42 -0.47 -9.51
C GLU A 238 12.11 -0.24 -10.28
N SER A 239 11.05 0.21 -9.58
CA SER A 239 9.73 0.45 -10.18
C SER A 239 9.63 1.79 -10.92
N ALA A 240 10.48 2.77 -10.59
CA ALA A 240 10.33 4.13 -11.08
C ALA A 240 10.32 4.29 -12.61
N PRO A 241 11.20 3.64 -13.39
CA PRO A 241 11.15 3.72 -14.85
C PRO A 241 9.83 3.24 -15.43
N ALA A 242 9.28 2.13 -14.91
CA ALA A 242 8.02 1.56 -15.37
C ALA A 242 6.82 2.45 -15.00
N LEU A 243 6.82 3.05 -13.81
CA LEU A 243 5.78 3.97 -13.37
C LEU A 243 5.75 5.25 -14.20
N LEU A 244 6.91 5.85 -14.49
CA LEU A 244 7.00 7.01 -15.40
C LEU A 244 6.58 6.66 -16.83
N ALA A 245 7.01 5.49 -17.33
CA ALA A 245 6.59 5.01 -18.65
C ALA A 245 5.08 4.80 -18.72
N ALA A 246 4.45 4.31 -17.64
CA ALA A 246 2.99 4.17 -17.57
C ALA A 246 2.28 5.53 -17.62
N SER A 247 2.72 6.51 -16.82
CA SER A 247 2.17 7.88 -16.86
C SER A 247 2.32 8.52 -18.23
N LEU A 248 3.49 8.36 -18.87
CA LEU A 248 3.74 8.82 -20.23
C LEU A 248 2.86 8.10 -21.26
N THR A 249 2.70 6.78 -21.14
CA THR A 249 1.86 5.99 -22.05
C THR A 249 0.41 6.41 -21.95
N VAL A 250 -0.10 6.69 -20.75
CA VAL A 250 -1.48 7.19 -20.56
C VAL A 250 -1.61 8.62 -21.11
N ALA A 251 -0.61 9.49 -20.92
CA ALA A 251 -0.59 10.82 -21.52
C ALA A 251 -0.61 10.75 -23.06
N LEU A 252 0.25 9.92 -23.65
CA LEU A 252 0.32 9.72 -25.10
C LEU A 252 -0.95 9.03 -25.62
N ALA A 253 -1.51 8.07 -24.90
CA ALA A 253 -2.81 7.51 -25.21
C ALA A 253 -3.88 8.60 -25.24
N LYS A 254 -3.97 9.46 -24.23
CA LYS A 254 -4.95 10.56 -24.26
C LYS A 254 -4.73 11.50 -25.47
N ALA A 255 -3.49 11.72 -25.89
CA ALA A 255 -3.15 12.52 -27.06
C ALA A 255 -3.41 11.82 -28.40
N PHE A 256 -3.15 10.52 -28.49
CA PHE A 256 -3.00 9.78 -29.75
C PHE A 256 -3.88 8.55 -29.90
N LEU A 257 -4.54 8.05 -28.83
CA LEU A 257 -5.28 6.78 -28.89
C LEU A 257 -6.41 6.93 -29.91
N PRO A 258 -6.27 6.29 -31.08
CA PRO A 258 -7.28 6.39 -32.10
C PRO A 258 -8.42 5.47 -31.68
N ILE A 259 -9.65 5.92 -31.91
CA ILE A 259 -10.91 5.15 -31.80
C ILE A 259 -10.76 3.74 -32.43
N ARG A 260 -9.86 3.59 -33.42
CA ARG A 260 -9.49 2.34 -34.10
C ARG A 260 -8.99 1.19 -33.20
N LEU A 261 -8.35 1.47 -32.06
CA LEU A 261 -7.88 0.40 -31.15
C LEU A 261 -9.06 -0.30 -30.44
N VAL A 262 -10.15 0.43 -30.18
CA VAL A 262 -11.40 -0.12 -29.62
C VAL A 262 -12.08 -1.02 -30.65
N ASP A 263 -12.06 -0.64 -31.93
CA ASP A 263 -12.67 -1.41 -33.01
C ASP A 263 -12.00 -2.78 -33.18
N PHE A 264 -10.68 -2.88 -32.93
CA PHE A 264 -9.97 -4.16 -32.90
C PHE A 264 -10.61 -5.15 -31.90
N PHE A 265 -10.96 -4.68 -30.70
CA PHE A 265 -11.54 -5.51 -29.64
C PHE A 265 -13.02 -5.87 -29.84
N ARG A 266 -13.77 -5.08 -30.63
CA ARG A 266 -15.24 -5.21 -30.74
C ARG A 266 -15.72 -6.44 -31.51
N GLY A 267 -14.96 -6.94 -32.48
CA GLY A 267 -15.35 -8.10 -33.29
C GLY A 267 -15.09 -9.45 -32.62
N GLY A 268 -16.04 -10.39 -32.75
CA GLY A 268 -15.88 -11.81 -32.39
C GLY A 268 -16.65 -12.26 -31.13
N GLY A 269 -16.58 -13.55 -30.82
CA GLY A 269 -17.12 -14.12 -29.58
C GLY A 269 -16.20 -13.88 -28.37
N ARG A 270 -16.64 -14.30 -27.17
CA ARG A 270 -15.89 -14.08 -25.91
C ARG A 270 -14.44 -14.56 -26.00
N LEU A 271 -14.20 -15.75 -26.58
CA LEU A 271 -12.86 -16.31 -26.74
C LEU A 271 -11.96 -15.43 -27.63
N SER A 272 -12.47 -14.98 -28.77
CA SER A 272 -11.71 -14.10 -29.68
C SER A 272 -11.39 -12.76 -29.02
N GLN A 273 -12.35 -12.20 -28.27
CA GLN A 273 -12.15 -10.97 -27.52
C GLN A 273 -11.09 -11.13 -26.43
N SER A 274 -11.16 -12.21 -25.64
CA SER A 274 -10.15 -12.53 -24.63
C SER A 274 -8.75 -12.73 -25.23
N LEU A 275 -8.65 -13.42 -26.36
CA LEU A 275 -7.39 -13.62 -27.07
C LEU A 275 -6.79 -12.28 -27.54
N LYS A 276 -7.62 -11.42 -28.14
CA LYS A 276 -7.21 -10.07 -28.56
C LYS A 276 -6.75 -9.23 -27.38
N GLY A 277 -7.46 -9.28 -26.25
CA GLY A 277 -7.07 -8.61 -25.01
C GLY A 277 -5.73 -9.10 -24.47
N THR A 278 -5.52 -10.41 -24.48
CA THR A 278 -4.26 -11.05 -24.04
C THR A 278 -3.09 -10.60 -24.92
N ILE A 279 -3.25 -10.65 -26.25
CA ILE A 279 -2.22 -10.20 -27.21
C ILE A 279 -1.93 -8.71 -27.04
N ALA A 280 -2.95 -7.88 -26.82
CA ALA A 280 -2.77 -6.45 -26.62
C ALA A 280 -2.01 -6.11 -25.33
N GLY A 281 -1.97 -7.02 -24.33
CA GLY A 281 -1.17 -6.84 -23.11
C GLY A 281 0.33 -7.11 -23.30
N LEU A 282 0.70 -7.92 -24.30
CA LEU A 282 2.09 -8.33 -24.56
C LEU A 282 3.08 -7.14 -24.76
N PRO A 283 2.79 -6.13 -25.60
CA PRO A 283 3.72 -5.02 -25.84
C PRO A 283 3.71 -3.97 -24.74
N VAL A 284 2.92 -4.13 -23.67
CA VAL A 284 2.65 -3.08 -22.68
C VAL A 284 3.55 -3.28 -21.45
N PRO A 285 4.64 -2.51 -21.28
CA PRO A 285 5.55 -2.63 -20.13
C PRO A 285 4.98 -1.91 -18.90
N ILE A 286 3.73 -2.19 -18.55
CA ILE A 286 3.04 -1.51 -17.47
C ILE A 286 2.85 -2.48 -16.30
N CYS A 287 3.21 -2.04 -15.10
CA CYS A 287 2.96 -2.79 -13.87
C CYS A 287 1.47 -2.87 -13.55
N SER A 288 1.11 -3.71 -12.57
CA SER A 288 -0.28 -3.87 -12.10
C SER A 288 -0.94 -2.54 -11.69
N CYS A 289 -0.15 -1.56 -11.27
CA CYS A 289 -0.63 -0.24 -10.86
C CYS A 289 -1.00 0.66 -12.05
N GLY A 290 -0.19 0.64 -13.11
CA GLY A 290 -0.39 1.48 -14.28
C GLY A 290 -1.42 0.94 -15.27
N VAL A 291 -1.73 -0.37 -15.22
CA VAL A 291 -2.70 -0.98 -16.14
C VAL A 291 -4.14 -0.61 -15.77
N ILE A 292 -4.41 -0.28 -14.51
CA ILE A 292 -5.76 0.05 -14.00
C ILE A 292 -6.38 1.25 -14.73
N PRO A 293 -5.70 2.40 -14.86
CA PRO A 293 -6.25 3.54 -15.59
C PRO A 293 -6.47 3.25 -17.07
N LEU A 294 -5.55 2.51 -17.70
CA LEU A 294 -5.68 2.11 -19.09
C LEU A 294 -6.89 1.17 -19.29
N TYR A 295 -7.08 0.22 -18.37
CA TYR A 295 -8.25 -0.64 -18.32
C TYR A 295 -9.56 0.14 -18.16
N LYS A 296 -9.60 1.14 -17.27
CA LYS A 296 -10.77 2.05 -17.14
C LYS A 296 -11.05 2.78 -18.46
N GLY A 297 -10.02 3.34 -19.09
CA GLY A 297 -10.13 4.01 -20.39
C GLY A 297 -10.68 3.09 -21.49
N LEU A 298 -10.19 1.84 -21.56
CA LEU A 298 -10.69 0.84 -22.51
C LEU A 298 -12.18 0.52 -22.28
N ILE A 299 -12.59 0.34 -21.03
CA ILE A 299 -14.00 0.09 -20.68
C ILE A 299 -14.87 1.30 -21.04
N GLN A 300 -14.46 2.52 -20.69
CA GLN A 300 -15.18 3.75 -21.02
C GLN A 300 -15.29 3.99 -22.53
N ALA A 301 -14.26 3.60 -23.29
CA ALA A 301 -14.29 3.66 -24.75
C ALA A 301 -15.21 2.58 -25.39
N GLY A 302 -15.73 1.64 -24.60
CA GLY A 302 -16.65 0.60 -25.05
C GLY A 302 -15.98 -0.68 -25.53
N THR A 303 -14.79 -0.99 -25.00
CA THR A 303 -14.13 -2.29 -25.17
C THR A 303 -14.95 -3.39 -24.48
N PRO A 304 -15.19 -4.55 -25.13
CA PRO A 304 -15.88 -5.66 -24.49
C PRO A 304 -15.21 -6.13 -23.19
N LYS A 305 -16.01 -6.46 -22.19
CA LYS A 305 -15.54 -6.88 -20.85
C LYS A 305 -14.55 -8.05 -20.89
N SER A 306 -14.76 -9.01 -21.78
CA SER A 306 -13.86 -10.15 -22.03
C SER A 306 -12.46 -9.70 -22.42
N ALA A 307 -12.35 -8.86 -23.46
CA ALA A 307 -11.08 -8.32 -23.93
C ALA A 307 -10.40 -7.46 -22.86
N ALA A 308 -11.16 -6.60 -22.18
CA ALA A 308 -10.61 -5.71 -21.18
C ALA A 308 -10.07 -6.47 -19.95
N ILE A 309 -10.78 -7.49 -19.45
CA ILE A 309 -10.32 -8.30 -18.31
C ILE A 309 -9.09 -9.12 -18.70
N SER A 310 -9.07 -9.73 -19.90
CA SER A 310 -7.87 -10.45 -20.36
C SER A 310 -6.68 -9.52 -20.53
N PHE A 311 -6.88 -8.30 -21.03
CA PHE A 311 -5.84 -7.27 -21.11
C PHE A 311 -5.31 -6.88 -19.73
N LEU A 312 -6.19 -6.70 -18.76
CA LEU A 312 -5.85 -6.34 -17.39
C LEU A 312 -4.95 -7.40 -16.71
N ILE A 313 -5.21 -8.68 -16.97
CA ILE A 313 -4.40 -9.81 -16.44
C ILE A 313 -3.09 -9.94 -17.21
N ALA A 314 -3.15 -9.93 -18.54
CA ALA A 314 -2.00 -10.23 -19.39
C ALA A 314 -0.90 -9.15 -19.34
N SER A 315 -1.27 -7.87 -19.24
CA SER A 315 -0.31 -6.76 -19.30
C SER A 315 0.79 -6.83 -18.22
N PRO A 316 0.46 -6.97 -16.92
CA PRO A 316 1.48 -7.06 -15.88
C PRO A 316 2.23 -8.41 -15.88
N GLU A 317 1.69 -9.48 -16.47
CA GLU A 317 2.28 -10.82 -16.41
C GLU A 317 3.18 -11.16 -17.59
N ILE A 318 2.73 -10.84 -18.81
CA ILE A 318 3.38 -11.20 -20.09
C ILE A 318 4.21 -10.06 -20.67
N GLY A 319 4.22 -8.88 -20.05
CA GLY A 319 4.95 -7.73 -20.58
C GLY A 319 6.44 -8.05 -20.87
N TRP A 320 6.97 -7.51 -21.96
CA TRP A 320 8.33 -7.85 -22.45
C TRP A 320 9.43 -7.71 -21.38
N ALA A 321 9.34 -6.69 -20.52
CA ALA A 321 10.29 -6.45 -19.43
C ALA A 321 10.25 -7.56 -18.38
N SER A 322 9.05 -8.07 -18.07
CA SER A 322 8.85 -9.21 -17.18
C SER A 322 9.43 -10.49 -17.78
N MET A 323 9.22 -10.70 -19.09
CA MET A 323 9.76 -11.87 -19.80
C MET A 323 11.30 -11.90 -19.81
N LEU A 324 11.94 -10.76 -20.13
CA LEU A 324 13.41 -10.67 -20.13
C LEU A 324 14.00 -10.85 -18.72
N LEU A 325 13.37 -10.28 -17.70
CA LEU A 325 13.84 -10.48 -16.34
C LEU A 325 13.67 -11.93 -15.89
N SER A 326 12.54 -12.56 -16.25
CA SER A 326 12.28 -13.97 -15.95
C SER A 326 13.27 -14.90 -16.66
N ILE A 327 13.62 -14.63 -17.92
CA ILE A 327 14.52 -15.53 -18.64
C ILE A 327 15.93 -15.47 -18.06
N SER A 328 16.37 -14.29 -17.62
CA SER A 328 17.67 -14.09 -16.97
C SER A 328 17.75 -14.71 -15.57
N LEU A 329 16.67 -14.64 -14.77
CA LEU A 329 16.70 -15.08 -13.36
C LEU A 329 16.15 -16.49 -13.13
N LEU A 330 15.12 -16.90 -13.86
CA LEU A 330 14.41 -18.17 -13.68
C LEU A 330 14.72 -19.18 -14.78
N GLY A 331 15.37 -18.75 -15.86
CA GLY A 331 15.63 -19.55 -17.05
C GLY A 331 14.41 -19.67 -17.98
N ALA A 332 14.67 -20.20 -19.17
CA ALA A 332 13.67 -20.32 -20.24
C ALA A 332 12.46 -21.22 -19.89
N PRO A 333 12.62 -22.40 -19.23
CA PRO A 333 11.48 -23.27 -18.95
C PRO A 333 10.45 -22.63 -18.02
N MET A 334 10.90 -22.01 -16.92
CA MET A 334 10.03 -21.30 -15.99
C MET A 334 9.37 -20.08 -16.63
N THR A 335 10.12 -19.34 -17.44
CA THR A 335 9.59 -18.17 -18.16
C THR A 335 8.50 -18.57 -19.14
N ALA A 336 8.69 -19.66 -19.89
CA ALA A 336 7.67 -20.20 -20.78
C ALA A 336 6.40 -20.61 -20.03
N LEU A 337 6.53 -21.31 -18.89
CA LEU A 337 5.38 -21.68 -18.06
C LEU A 337 4.65 -20.47 -17.49
N ARG A 338 5.39 -19.46 -17.04
CA ARG A 338 4.81 -18.20 -16.57
C ARG A 338 4.00 -17.53 -17.69
N VAL A 339 4.58 -17.37 -18.88
CA VAL A 339 3.94 -16.69 -20.02
C VAL A 339 2.73 -17.47 -20.54
N ALA A 340 2.85 -18.78 -20.70
CA ALA A 340 1.75 -19.63 -21.14
C ALA A 340 0.63 -19.68 -20.09
N GLY A 341 1.01 -19.79 -18.81
CA GLY A 341 0.09 -19.75 -17.67
C GLY A 341 -0.69 -18.44 -17.60
N ALA A 342 0.02 -17.33 -17.68
CA ALA A 342 -0.55 -15.99 -17.72
C ALA A 342 -1.56 -15.83 -18.87
N ALA A 343 -1.17 -16.23 -20.09
CA ALA A 343 -2.06 -16.18 -21.25
C ALA A 343 -3.30 -17.05 -21.05
N LEU A 344 -3.12 -18.27 -20.51
CA LEU A 344 -4.21 -19.20 -20.24
C LEU A 344 -5.20 -18.63 -19.22
N LEU A 345 -4.70 -18.14 -18.08
CA LEU A 345 -5.52 -17.55 -17.01
C LEU A 345 -6.24 -16.30 -17.50
N ALA A 346 -5.56 -15.43 -18.25
CA ALA A 346 -6.16 -14.25 -18.87
C ALA A 346 -7.32 -14.61 -19.81
N ILE A 347 -7.16 -15.66 -20.63
CA ILE A 347 -8.20 -16.13 -21.54
C ILE A 347 -9.36 -16.75 -20.77
N ILE A 348 -9.10 -17.67 -19.85
CA ILE A 348 -10.13 -18.37 -19.06
C ILE A 348 -10.98 -17.36 -18.30
N LEU A 349 -10.36 -16.47 -17.51
CA LEU A 349 -11.09 -15.48 -16.72
C LEU A 349 -11.78 -14.44 -17.60
N GLY A 350 -11.16 -14.01 -18.71
CA GLY A 350 -11.81 -13.11 -19.67
C GLY A 350 -13.06 -13.72 -20.31
N VAL A 351 -13.03 -15.02 -20.65
CA VAL A 351 -14.20 -15.73 -21.20
C VAL A 351 -15.27 -15.95 -20.14
N ALA A 352 -14.87 -16.34 -18.92
CA ALA A 352 -15.77 -16.63 -17.81
C ALA A 352 -16.49 -15.38 -17.30
N LEU A 353 -15.76 -14.28 -17.12
CA LEU A 353 -16.29 -13.01 -16.60
C LEU A 353 -16.87 -12.10 -17.68
N GLY A 354 -16.50 -12.34 -18.93
CA GLY A 354 -17.01 -11.64 -20.10
C GLY A 354 -18.48 -11.93 -20.32
N THR A 355 -19.27 -10.89 -20.57
CA THR A 355 -20.69 -11.03 -20.91
C THR A 355 -20.86 -11.25 -22.41
N LYS A 356 -21.94 -11.93 -22.84
CA LYS A 356 -22.36 -11.97 -24.27
C LYS A 356 -23.05 -10.64 -24.58
N THR A 357 -22.40 -9.51 -24.34
CA THR A 357 -23.03 -8.24 -24.71
C THR A 357 -22.79 -8.05 -26.18
N LYS A 358 -23.85 -8.26 -26.98
CA LYS A 358 -24.00 -7.63 -28.28
C LYS A 358 -24.13 -6.14 -27.96
N GLN A 359 -23.01 -5.50 -27.63
CA GLN A 359 -23.01 -4.08 -27.31
C GLN A 359 -23.35 -3.41 -28.63
N ARG A 360 -24.64 -3.12 -28.80
CA ARG A 360 -25.10 -2.11 -29.74
C ARG A 360 -24.37 -0.87 -29.26
N ALA A 361 -23.19 -0.65 -29.82
CA ALA A 361 -22.56 0.63 -29.77
C ALA A 361 -23.56 1.54 -30.46
N GLU A 362 -24.44 2.16 -29.67
CA GLU A 362 -24.56 3.58 -29.89
C GLU A 362 -23.12 4.07 -29.85
N ARG A 363 -22.58 4.40 -31.03
CA ARG A 363 -21.45 5.31 -31.10
C ARG A 363 -21.79 6.38 -30.06
N PRO A 364 -20.88 6.73 -29.13
CA PRO A 364 -21.11 7.98 -28.42
C PRO A 364 -21.43 9.00 -29.49
N LYS A 365 -22.63 9.62 -29.43
CA LYS A 365 -23.03 10.69 -30.36
C LYS A 365 -22.07 11.85 -30.08
N THR A 366 -20.85 11.72 -30.55
CA THR A 366 -19.82 12.75 -30.53
C THR A 366 -20.05 13.55 -31.78
N THR A 367 -21.12 14.35 -31.72
CA THR A 367 -21.27 15.55 -32.53
C THR A 367 -20.37 16.67 -31.98
N GLU A 368 -19.68 16.47 -30.87
CA GLU A 368 -18.52 17.28 -30.51
C GLU A 368 -17.28 16.72 -31.19
N LYS A 369 -16.62 17.58 -31.98
CA LYS A 369 -15.26 17.37 -32.48
C LYS A 369 -14.44 16.71 -31.37
N GLN A 370 -13.97 15.49 -31.63
CA GLN A 370 -12.89 14.90 -30.85
C GLN A 370 -11.63 15.69 -31.18
N GLN A 371 -11.55 16.86 -30.56
CA GLN A 371 -10.44 17.78 -30.62
C GLN A 371 -9.29 17.01 -30.00
N THR A 372 -8.25 16.73 -30.78
CA THR A 372 -6.98 16.22 -30.27
C THR A 372 -6.63 17.08 -29.06
N SER A 373 -6.71 16.50 -27.85
CA SER A 373 -6.38 17.26 -26.65
C SER A 373 -4.95 17.78 -26.83
N SER A 374 -4.71 19.03 -26.46
CA SER A 374 -3.36 19.59 -26.58
C SER A 374 -2.38 18.66 -25.89
N LEU A 375 -1.17 18.46 -26.43
CA LEU A 375 -0.13 17.67 -25.76
C LEU A 375 0.04 18.11 -24.30
N ARG A 376 -0.13 19.40 -24.02
CA ARG A 376 -0.12 19.94 -22.65
C ARG A 376 -1.22 19.35 -21.77
N GLU A 377 -2.45 19.24 -22.25
CA GLU A 377 -3.58 18.68 -21.50
C GLU A 377 -3.43 17.17 -21.29
N SER A 378 -2.85 16.47 -22.27
CA SER A 378 -2.62 15.04 -22.16
C SER A 378 -1.52 14.72 -21.15
N PHE A 379 -0.43 15.48 -21.15
CA PHE A 379 0.63 15.38 -20.14
C PHE A 379 0.16 15.84 -18.75
N ALA A 380 -0.63 16.92 -18.67
CA ALA A 380 -1.23 17.36 -17.41
C ALA A 380 -2.13 16.28 -16.80
N TYR A 381 -2.86 15.53 -17.62
CA TYR A 381 -3.63 14.38 -17.15
C TYR A 381 -2.74 13.21 -16.69
N GLY A 382 -1.75 12.80 -17.49
CA GLY A 382 -0.92 11.64 -17.18
C GLY A 382 0.05 11.82 -15.99
N PHE A 383 0.51 13.04 -15.73
CA PHE A 383 1.40 13.38 -14.60
C PHE A 383 0.69 14.17 -13.47
N GLY A 384 -0.55 14.60 -13.70
CA GLY A 384 -1.40 15.27 -12.72
C GLY A 384 -2.48 14.32 -12.22
N ASP A 385 -3.69 14.39 -12.81
CA ASP A 385 -4.88 13.66 -12.37
C ASP A 385 -4.66 12.14 -12.20
N LEU A 386 -3.94 11.54 -13.14
CA LEU A 386 -3.61 10.12 -13.09
C LEU A 386 -2.76 9.79 -11.86
N VAL A 387 -1.69 10.56 -11.64
CA VAL A 387 -0.80 10.35 -10.50
C VAL A 387 -1.54 10.67 -9.20
N ASP A 388 -2.38 11.70 -9.21
CA ASP A 388 -3.16 12.10 -8.05
C ASP A 388 -4.03 10.96 -7.53
N THR A 389 -4.64 10.21 -8.45
CA THR A 389 -5.48 9.06 -8.10
C THR A 389 -4.72 7.76 -7.86
N THR A 390 -3.52 7.58 -8.44
CA THR A 390 -2.79 6.29 -8.42
C THR A 390 -1.60 6.24 -7.46
N ALA A 391 -0.90 7.36 -7.21
CA ALA A 391 0.25 7.42 -6.33
C ALA A 391 -0.01 6.91 -4.90
N PRO A 392 -1.15 7.23 -4.25
CA PRO A 392 -1.45 6.71 -2.91
C PRO A 392 -1.47 5.18 -2.85
N TRP A 393 -2.07 4.54 -3.86
CA TRP A 393 -2.14 3.09 -3.98
C TRP A 393 -0.78 2.47 -4.30
N ILE A 394 0.01 3.12 -5.16
CA ILE A 394 1.36 2.67 -5.50
C ILE A 394 2.27 2.70 -4.28
N LEU A 395 2.24 3.80 -3.50
CA LEU A 395 3.03 3.93 -2.27
C LEU A 395 2.59 2.92 -1.21
N LEU A 396 1.28 2.71 -1.03
CA LEU A 396 0.76 1.68 -0.14
C LEU A 396 1.27 0.30 -0.55
N GLY A 397 1.17 -0.01 -1.84
CA GLY A 397 1.59 -1.29 -2.38
C GLY A 397 3.09 -1.56 -2.24
N LEU A 398 3.93 -0.59 -2.60
CA LEU A 398 5.37 -0.63 -2.36
C LEU A 398 5.70 -0.77 -0.87
N GLY A 399 4.93 -0.10 0.00
CA GLY A 399 5.04 -0.24 1.46
C GLY A 399 4.78 -1.67 1.90
N VAL A 400 3.62 -2.23 1.55
CA VAL A 400 3.25 -3.63 1.87
C VAL A 400 4.30 -4.61 1.33
N ALA A 401 4.81 -4.38 0.12
CA ALA A 401 5.87 -5.19 -0.47
C ALA A 401 7.17 -5.14 0.35
N ALA A 402 7.60 -3.95 0.78
CA ALA A 402 8.78 -3.78 1.61
C ALA A 402 8.64 -4.48 2.96
N PHE A 403 7.46 -4.44 3.57
CA PHE A 403 7.18 -5.19 4.80
C PHE A 403 7.14 -6.70 4.58
N ALA A 404 6.61 -7.14 3.44
CA ALA A 404 6.45 -8.56 3.15
C ALA A 404 7.80 -9.25 2.89
N ARG A 405 8.82 -8.53 2.41
CA ARG A 405 10.12 -9.11 2.04
C ARG A 405 10.79 -9.87 3.19
N PRO A 406 10.98 -9.32 4.41
CA PRO A 406 11.49 -10.09 5.56
C PRO A 406 10.66 -11.32 5.91
N LEU A 407 9.33 -11.27 5.71
CA LEU A 407 8.46 -12.42 5.97
C LEU A 407 8.65 -13.52 4.93
N LEU A 408 8.97 -13.18 3.70
CA LEU A 408 9.11 -14.13 2.60
C LEU A 408 10.47 -14.83 2.60
N GLU A 409 11.53 -14.13 3.00
CA GLU A 409 12.90 -14.64 3.00
C GLU A 409 13.15 -15.77 4.03
N GLY A 410 12.25 -15.95 5.02
CA GLY A 410 12.43 -16.89 6.14
C GLY A 410 12.36 -18.40 5.84
N ALA A 411 12.52 -18.84 4.58
CA ALA A 411 12.50 -20.24 4.10
C ALA A 411 11.29 -21.12 4.52
N TRP A 412 10.33 -20.59 5.26
CA TRP A 412 9.19 -21.34 5.78
C TRP A 412 8.29 -21.88 4.66
N LEU A 413 8.14 -21.13 3.57
CA LEU A 413 7.41 -21.58 2.37
C LEU A 413 8.06 -22.83 1.75
N ALA A 414 9.40 -22.89 1.73
CA ALA A 414 10.14 -24.04 1.21
C ALA A 414 10.08 -25.26 2.15
N SER A 415 9.78 -25.05 3.45
CA SER A 415 9.61 -26.13 4.43
C SER A 415 8.22 -26.78 4.43
N LEU A 416 7.26 -26.23 3.68
CA LEU A 416 5.90 -26.76 3.62
C LEU A 416 5.85 -28.08 2.83
N PRO A 417 4.94 -29.01 3.18
CA PRO A 417 4.69 -30.21 2.39
C PRO A 417 4.34 -29.90 0.93
N ALA A 418 4.71 -30.80 0.03
CA ALA A 418 4.43 -30.67 -1.39
C ALA A 418 2.93 -30.43 -1.66
N GLY A 419 2.63 -29.38 -2.43
CA GLY A 419 1.28 -28.94 -2.75
C GLY A 419 0.74 -27.87 -1.80
N LEU A 420 1.07 -27.96 -0.50
CA LEU A 420 0.67 -26.92 0.47
C LEU A 420 1.50 -25.64 0.27
N ASP A 421 2.77 -25.79 -0.13
CA ASP A 421 3.64 -24.71 -0.58
C ASP A 421 3.03 -23.93 -1.77
N VAL A 422 2.41 -24.62 -2.73
CA VAL A 422 1.72 -23.99 -3.88
C VAL A 422 0.53 -23.16 -3.43
N ILE A 423 -0.30 -23.71 -2.54
CA ILE A 423 -1.49 -23.03 -2.00
C ILE A 423 -1.05 -21.81 -1.19
N ALA A 424 -0.07 -21.98 -0.30
CA ALA A 424 0.47 -20.92 0.52
C ALA A 424 1.06 -19.79 -0.36
N ALA A 425 1.87 -20.13 -1.36
CA ALA A 425 2.46 -19.17 -2.28
C ALA A 425 1.40 -18.39 -3.08
N ALA A 426 0.35 -19.06 -3.56
CA ALA A 426 -0.76 -18.38 -4.25
C ALA A 426 -1.49 -17.38 -3.35
N ILE A 427 -1.82 -17.79 -2.11
CA ILE A 427 -2.51 -16.97 -1.12
C ILE A 427 -1.65 -15.79 -0.68
N VAL A 428 -0.36 -16.03 -0.45
CA VAL A 428 0.60 -15.00 -0.05
C VAL A 428 0.88 -14.02 -1.20
N GLY A 429 0.89 -14.49 -2.45
CA GLY A 429 1.01 -13.61 -3.62
C GLY A 429 -0.16 -12.62 -3.73
N MET A 430 -1.39 -13.04 -3.48
CA MET A 430 -2.61 -12.22 -3.66
C MET A 430 -2.64 -10.85 -2.92
N PRO A 431 -2.29 -10.74 -1.63
CA PRO A 431 -2.24 -9.45 -0.95
C PRO A 431 -0.94 -8.69 -1.22
N ILE A 432 0.12 -9.38 -1.66
CA ILE A 432 1.43 -8.78 -1.87
C ILE A 432 1.41 -8.01 -3.19
N TYR A 433 1.41 -6.68 -3.05
CA TYR A 433 1.40 -5.75 -4.18
C TYR A 433 2.77 -5.63 -4.84
N VAL A 434 3.31 -6.76 -5.31
CA VAL A 434 4.60 -6.80 -5.97
C VAL A 434 4.37 -6.95 -7.46
N CYS A 435 4.87 -5.96 -8.21
CA CYS A 435 4.86 -6.02 -9.66
C CYS A 435 5.67 -7.23 -10.15
N ALA A 436 5.39 -7.69 -11.37
CA ALA A 436 6.12 -8.79 -11.99
C ALA A 436 7.65 -8.63 -11.92
N SER A 437 8.15 -7.39 -12.02
CA SER A 437 9.59 -7.09 -11.93
C SER A 437 10.16 -7.35 -10.53
N GLY A 438 9.43 -7.01 -9.47
CA GLY A 438 9.88 -7.25 -8.09
C GLY A 438 9.66 -8.69 -7.61
N SER A 439 8.67 -9.40 -8.14
CA SER A 439 8.37 -10.78 -7.70
C SER A 439 9.31 -11.79 -8.31
N THR A 440 9.91 -11.48 -9.47
CA THR A 440 10.82 -12.39 -10.18
C THR A 440 12.13 -12.64 -9.41
N PRO A 441 12.88 -11.63 -8.95
CA PRO A 441 14.09 -11.84 -8.15
C PRO A 441 13.79 -12.52 -6.81
N LEU A 442 12.70 -12.13 -6.14
CA LEU A 442 12.25 -12.76 -4.90
C LEU A 442 12.04 -14.26 -5.11
N ILE A 443 11.32 -14.64 -6.15
CA ILE A 443 11.06 -16.05 -6.46
C ILE A 443 12.33 -16.78 -6.88
N ALA A 444 13.27 -16.13 -7.58
CA ALA A 444 14.57 -16.74 -7.88
C ALA A 444 15.34 -17.11 -6.60
N VAL A 445 15.35 -16.22 -5.59
CA VAL A 445 15.96 -16.49 -4.27
C VAL A 445 15.23 -17.62 -3.55
N LEU A 446 13.90 -17.63 -3.56
CA LEU A 446 13.13 -18.68 -2.89
C LEU A 446 13.25 -20.05 -3.58
N LEU A 447 13.32 -20.09 -4.92
CA LEU A 447 13.63 -21.30 -5.66
C LEU A 447 15.03 -21.83 -5.30
N ALA A 448 16.02 -20.93 -5.17
CA ALA A 448 17.36 -21.30 -4.69
C ALA A 448 17.34 -21.80 -3.24
N ALA A 449 16.41 -21.30 -2.40
CA ALA A 449 16.16 -21.77 -1.04
C ALA A 449 15.31 -23.06 -0.97
N GLY A 450 14.91 -23.64 -2.11
CA GLY A 450 14.19 -24.92 -2.18
C GLY A 450 12.67 -24.82 -2.38
N LEU A 451 12.12 -23.63 -2.67
CA LEU A 451 10.71 -23.49 -3.06
C LEU A 451 10.41 -24.32 -4.32
N SER A 452 9.24 -24.97 -4.38
CA SER A 452 8.89 -25.74 -5.59
C SER A 452 8.63 -24.82 -6.80
N PRO A 453 8.92 -25.29 -8.04
CA PRO A 453 8.60 -24.54 -9.25
C PRO A 453 7.11 -24.20 -9.38
N GLY A 454 6.23 -25.08 -8.94
CA GLY A 454 4.79 -24.87 -8.92
C GLY A 454 4.37 -23.74 -7.98
N ALA A 455 4.96 -23.67 -6.80
CA ALA A 455 4.71 -22.59 -5.85
C ALA A 455 5.23 -21.24 -6.39
N ALA A 456 6.39 -21.25 -7.05
CA ALA A 456 6.91 -20.10 -7.77
C ALA A 456 5.94 -19.60 -8.85
N ILE A 457 5.43 -20.48 -9.73
CA ILE A 457 4.45 -20.10 -10.76
C ILE A 457 3.16 -19.57 -10.13
N ALA A 458 2.65 -20.24 -9.09
CA ALA A 458 1.43 -19.81 -8.43
C ALA A 458 1.56 -18.39 -7.84
N PHE A 459 2.68 -18.08 -7.19
CA PHE A 459 2.98 -16.73 -6.68
C PHE A 459 3.14 -15.69 -7.81
N LEU A 460 3.87 -16.03 -8.88
CA LEU A 460 4.16 -15.12 -10.00
C LEU A 460 2.92 -14.77 -10.83
N LEU A 461 1.88 -15.61 -10.79
CA LEU A 461 0.58 -15.37 -11.43
C LEU A 461 -0.42 -14.70 -10.48
N THR A 462 -0.46 -15.05 -9.20
CA THR A 462 -1.39 -14.36 -8.29
C THR A 462 -0.92 -12.96 -7.94
N GLY A 463 0.36 -12.73 -7.64
CA GLY A 463 0.85 -11.45 -7.13
C GLY A 463 0.60 -10.24 -8.06
N PRO A 464 1.09 -10.28 -9.32
CA PRO A 464 0.89 -9.16 -10.24
C PRO A 464 -0.57 -8.95 -10.64
N ALA A 465 -1.37 -10.02 -10.77
CA ALA A 465 -2.75 -9.91 -11.27
C ALA A 465 -3.80 -9.62 -10.17
N THR A 466 -3.68 -10.28 -9.01
CA THR A 466 -4.61 -10.10 -7.89
C THR A 466 -4.00 -9.18 -6.86
N ASN A 467 -4.71 -8.09 -6.60
CA ASN A 467 -4.38 -7.19 -5.51
C ASN A 467 -5.61 -6.38 -5.10
N LEU A 468 -5.51 -5.70 -3.96
CA LEU A 468 -6.61 -4.91 -3.41
C LEU A 468 -7.11 -3.82 -4.36
N THR A 469 -6.22 -3.23 -5.16
CA THR A 469 -6.58 -2.18 -6.14
C THR A 469 -7.40 -2.74 -7.29
N THR A 470 -6.98 -3.89 -7.85
CA THR A 470 -7.69 -4.59 -8.91
C THR A 470 -9.08 -4.99 -8.44
N PHE A 471 -9.21 -5.52 -7.22
CA PHE A 471 -10.50 -5.87 -6.64
C PHE A 471 -11.44 -4.66 -6.53
N GLY A 472 -10.97 -3.55 -5.97
CA GLY A 472 -11.78 -2.33 -5.82
C GLY A 472 -12.26 -1.78 -7.17
N VAL A 473 -11.38 -1.75 -8.16
CA VAL A 473 -11.69 -1.29 -9.52
C VAL A 473 -12.69 -2.22 -10.21
N LEU A 474 -12.52 -3.54 -10.11
CA LEU A 474 -13.47 -4.50 -10.66
C LEU A 474 -14.83 -4.41 -9.98
N LYS A 475 -14.86 -4.26 -8.65
CA LYS A 475 -16.10 -4.13 -7.88
C LYS A 475 -16.89 -2.90 -8.34
N LYS A 476 -16.21 -1.75 -8.51
CA LYS A 476 -16.85 -0.50 -8.93
C LYS A 476 -17.36 -0.56 -10.38
N MET A 477 -16.57 -1.11 -11.31
CA MET A 477 -16.93 -1.08 -12.74
C MET A 477 -17.83 -2.24 -13.18
N HIS A 478 -17.73 -3.40 -12.51
CA HIS A 478 -18.38 -4.64 -12.95
C HIS A 478 -19.21 -5.32 -11.86
N GLY A 479 -19.34 -4.70 -10.69
CA GLY A 479 -20.06 -5.22 -9.53
C GLY A 479 -19.26 -6.23 -8.69
N ALA A 480 -19.70 -6.39 -7.43
CA ALA A 480 -19.03 -7.24 -6.44
C ALA A 480 -18.92 -8.71 -6.86
N ARG A 481 -19.91 -9.25 -7.58
CA ARG A 481 -19.88 -10.63 -8.09
C ARG A 481 -18.71 -10.86 -9.04
N THR A 482 -18.49 -9.95 -10.00
CA THR A 482 -17.36 -10.06 -10.94
C THR A 482 -16.03 -10.01 -10.18
N ALA A 483 -15.89 -9.07 -9.25
CA ALA A 483 -14.68 -8.89 -8.46
C ALA A 483 -14.36 -10.11 -7.60
N LEU A 484 -15.38 -10.72 -6.99
CA LEU A 484 -15.24 -11.92 -6.17
C LEU A 484 -14.86 -13.13 -7.01
N VAL A 485 -15.54 -13.37 -8.14
CA VAL A 485 -15.21 -14.49 -9.04
C VAL A 485 -13.81 -14.32 -9.62
N PHE A 486 -13.37 -13.09 -9.94
CA PHE A 486 -11.99 -12.83 -10.33
C PHE A 486 -11.00 -13.17 -9.22
N SER A 487 -11.24 -12.68 -8.00
CA SER A 487 -10.30 -12.81 -6.88
C SER A 487 -10.19 -14.23 -6.34
N ILE A 488 -11.24 -15.03 -6.49
CA ILE A 488 -11.23 -16.46 -6.13
C ILE A 488 -10.77 -17.31 -7.33
N GLY A 489 -11.21 -16.97 -8.54
CA GLY A 489 -10.88 -17.73 -9.75
C GLY A 489 -9.40 -17.69 -10.10
N MET A 490 -8.76 -16.52 -10.00
CA MET A 490 -7.34 -16.37 -10.30
C MET A 490 -6.42 -17.27 -9.45
N PRO A 491 -6.48 -17.28 -8.11
CA PRO A 491 -5.65 -18.17 -7.31
C PRO A 491 -6.00 -19.64 -7.52
N ILE A 492 -7.27 -20.02 -7.70
CA ILE A 492 -7.64 -21.41 -7.97
C ILE A 492 -6.99 -21.91 -9.27
N LEU A 493 -7.06 -21.12 -10.34
CA LEU A 493 -6.43 -21.46 -11.61
C LEU A 493 -4.90 -21.48 -11.50
N ALA A 494 -4.31 -20.52 -10.78
CA ALA A 494 -2.87 -20.45 -10.55
C ALA A 494 -2.35 -21.64 -9.72
N ILE A 495 -3.08 -22.07 -8.69
CA ILE A 495 -2.78 -23.26 -7.89
C ILE A 495 -2.88 -24.50 -8.77
N GLY A 496 -3.96 -24.66 -9.54
CA GLY A 496 -4.12 -25.80 -10.45
C GLY A 496 -2.97 -25.89 -11.45
N LEU A 497 -2.56 -24.75 -12.03
CA LEU A 497 -1.41 -24.68 -12.91
C LEU A 497 -0.10 -24.97 -12.17
N GLY A 498 0.11 -24.44 -10.98
CA GLY A 498 1.30 -24.68 -10.16
C GLY A 498 1.47 -26.14 -9.77
N ILE A 499 0.40 -26.80 -9.33
CA ILE A 499 0.38 -28.24 -9.05
C ILE A 499 0.72 -29.03 -10.32
N SER A 500 0.14 -28.65 -11.47
CA SER A 500 0.47 -29.28 -12.75
C SER A 500 1.94 -29.05 -13.15
N ALA A 501 2.50 -27.87 -12.88
CA ALA A 501 3.89 -27.55 -13.16
C ALA A 501 4.85 -28.41 -12.34
N ASN A 502 4.52 -28.70 -11.06
CA ASN A 502 5.31 -29.62 -10.23
C ASN A 502 5.33 -31.06 -10.78
N ALA A 503 4.32 -31.48 -11.51
CA ALA A 503 4.29 -32.80 -12.15
C ALA A 503 5.09 -32.85 -13.47
N TRP A 504 5.25 -31.71 -14.15
CA TRP A 504 5.88 -31.62 -15.48
C TRP A 504 7.33 -31.18 -15.43
N LEU A 505 7.68 -30.34 -14.45
CA LEU A 505 9.04 -29.94 -14.21
C LEU A 505 9.67 -30.98 -13.28
N PRO A 506 10.69 -31.76 -13.72
CA PRO A 506 11.57 -32.42 -12.77
C PRO A 506 12.14 -31.35 -11.83
N ALA A 507 12.69 -31.75 -10.68
CA ALA A 507 13.47 -30.85 -9.83
C ALA A 507 14.64 -30.26 -10.64
N ILE A 508 14.38 -29.19 -11.40
CA ILE A 508 15.37 -28.44 -12.14
C ILE A 508 16.26 -27.94 -11.03
N LYS A 509 17.49 -28.47 -10.98
CA LYS A 509 18.53 -27.90 -10.13
C LYS A 509 18.78 -26.51 -10.70
N PHE A 510 18.13 -25.52 -10.10
CA PHE A 510 18.41 -24.13 -10.39
C PHE A 510 19.86 -23.92 -9.98
N VAL A 511 20.73 -23.84 -10.98
CA VAL A 511 22.05 -23.28 -10.76
C VAL A 511 21.77 -21.83 -10.40
N ALA A 512 22.03 -21.47 -9.15
CA ALA A 512 22.14 -20.08 -8.74
C ALA A 512 23.31 -19.49 -9.53
N GLY A 513 23.09 -19.15 -10.80
CA GLY A 513 24.07 -18.50 -11.64
C GLY A 513 24.35 -17.15 -11.00
N ASP A 514 25.51 -17.03 -10.36
CA ASP A 514 26.07 -15.81 -9.76
C ASP A 514 25.04 -14.80 -9.25
N LEU A 515 24.10 -15.26 -8.40
CA LEU A 515 23.21 -14.39 -7.61
C LEU A 515 23.99 -13.51 -6.60
N HIS A 516 25.32 -13.65 -6.54
CA HIS A 516 26.22 -12.97 -5.61
C HIS A 516 26.78 -11.63 -6.10
N HIS A 517 26.36 -11.06 -7.23
CA HIS A 517 26.82 -9.72 -7.64
C HIS A 517 25.66 -8.78 -8.02
N HIS A 518 24.99 -8.25 -7.00
CA HIS A 518 24.39 -6.92 -7.10
C HIS A 518 24.93 -6.04 -5.96
N PRO A 519 26.08 -5.37 -6.13
CA PRO A 519 26.36 -4.18 -5.35
C PRO A 519 25.43 -3.08 -5.88
N GLY A 520 24.15 -3.17 -5.54
CA GLY A 520 23.14 -2.15 -5.76
C GLY A 520 23.29 -1.03 -4.74
N ALA A 521 24.52 -0.56 -4.50
CA ALA A 521 24.71 0.71 -3.83
C ALA A 521 23.83 1.75 -4.55
N VAL A 522 23.16 2.59 -3.78
CA VAL A 522 22.34 3.71 -4.28
C VAL A 522 23.27 4.68 -5.02
N SER A 523 23.64 4.36 -6.24
CA SER A 523 24.43 5.22 -7.11
C SER A 523 23.48 6.03 -7.98
N MET A 524 23.64 7.35 -7.92
CA MET A 524 22.93 8.32 -8.75
C MET A 524 23.44 8.31 -10.22
N ASN A 525 24.45 7.50 -10.53
CA ASN A 525 25.00 7.36 -11.88
C ASN A 525 24.25 6.31 -12.74
N ASN A 526 23.25 5.63 -12.20
CA ASN A 526 22.40 4.70 -12.94
C ASN A 526 21.10 5.41 -13.39
N PRO A 527 20.63 5.28 -14.65
CA PRO A 527 19.38 5.89 -15.14
C PRO A 527 18.15 5.64 -14.25
N SER A 528 18.08 4.53 -13.51
CA SER A 528 17.01 4.27 -12.54
C SER A 528 16.96 5.28 -11.38
N GLY A 529 18.11 5.83 -10.96
CA GLY A 529 18.18 6.86 -9.93
C GLY A 529 17.53 8.18 -10.38
N TRP A 530 17.76 8.59 -11.63
CA TRP A 530 17.11 9.77 -12.21
C TRP A 530 15.60 9.57 -12.37
N CYS A 531 15.16 8.40 -12.82
CA CYS A 531 13.73 8.06 -12.87
C CYS A 531 13.09 8.16 -11.48
N LEU A 532 13.76 7.67 -10.43
CA LEU A 532 13.26 7.78 -9.06
C LEU A 532 13.14 9.25 -8.63
N LEU A 533 14.14 10.09 -8.89
CA LEU A 533 14.07 11.52 -8.55
C LEU A 533 12.90 12.22 -9.24
N ILE A 534 12.69 11.96 -10.53
CA ILE A 534 11.56 12.52 -11.28
C ILE A 534 10.25 12.02 -10.67
N LEU A 535 10.11 10.71 -10.42
CA LEU A 535 8.90 10.14 -9.83
C LEU A 535 8.60 10.74 -8.45
N VAL A 536 9.61 10.85 -7.59
CA VAL A 536 9.49 11.51 -6.27
C VAL A 536 9.01 12.94 -6.43
N GLY A 537 9.57 13.71 -7.36
CA GLY A 537 9.12 15.07 -7.65
C GLY A 537 7.64 15.13 -8.06
N VAL A 538 7.19 14.25 -8.94
CA VAL A 538 5.79 14.18 -9.38
C VAL A 538 4.86 13.78 -8.23
N TYR A 539 5.28 12.84 -7.36
CA TYR A 539 4.49 12.39 -6.21
C TYR A 539 4.45 13.45 -5.09
N CYS A 540 5.55 14.18 -4.86
CA CYS A 540 5.56 15.32 -3.95
C CYS A 540 4.62 16.43 -4.46
N ALA A 541 4.62 16.72 -5.76
CA ALA A 541 3.68 17.67 -6.35
C ALA A 541 2.22 17.22 -6.18
N SER A 542 1.96 15.92 -6.34
CA SER A 542 0.65 15.32 -6.08
C SER A 542 0.19 15.49 -4.62
N LEU A 543 1.07 15.17 -3.66
CA LEU A 543 0.80 15.33 -2.24
C LEU A 543 0.56 16.80 -1.86
N LEU A 544 1.28 17.75 -2.47
CA LEU A 544 1.06 19.17 -2.27
C LEU A 544 -0.27 19.65 -2.86
N ARG A 545 -0.68 19.15 -4.03
CA ARG A 545 -1.98 19.52 -4.64
C ARG A 545 -3.17 19.03 -3.80
N GLN A 546 -3.11 17.79 -3.32
CA GLN A 546 -4.22 17.13 -2.63
C GLN A 546 -4.22 17.36 -1.12
N GLY A 547 -3.06 17.68 -0.55
CA GLY A 547 -2.83 17.59 0.90
C GLY A 547 -2.80 16.13 1.38
N VAL A 548 -2.40 15.92 2.64
CA VAL A 548 -2.27 14.56 3.20
C VAL A 548 -3.62 13.84 3.26
N THR A 549 -4.69 14.54 3.66
CA THR A 549 -6.03 13.94 3.77
C THR A 549 -6.59 13.53 2.41
N GLY A 550 -6.49 14.40 1.39
CA GLY A 550 -6.97 14.08 0.03
C GLY A 550 -6.19 12.91 -0.56
N PHE A 551 -4.86 12.94 -0.43
CA PHE A 551 -3.99 11.89 -0.92
C PHE A 551 -4.30 10.52 -0.28
N LEU A 552 -4.42 10.44 1.05
CA LEU A 552 -4.77 9.19 1.74
C LEU A 552 -6.23 8.76 1.52
N GLY A 553 -7.13 9.72 1.26
CA GLY A 553 -8.55 9.46 0.98
C GLY A 553 -8.76 8.47 -0.16
N HIS A 554 -7.92 8.49 -1.18
CA HIS A 554 -8.00 7.55 -2.30
C HIS A 554 -7.84 6.08 -1.92
N VAL A 555 -7.06 5.77 -0.88
CA VAL A 555 -6.85 4.40 -0.38
C VAL A 555 -7.97 3.97 0.57
N VAL A 556 -8.35 4.91 1.42
CA VAL A 556 -9.13 4.69 2.63
C VAL A 556 -10.64 4.67 2.31
N THR A 557 -11.04 5.44 1.30
CA THR A 557 -12.35 5.38 0.64
C THR A 557 -12.16 4.88 -0.79
N PRO A 558 -11.96 3.56 -1.02
CA PRO A 558 -11.82 3.02 -2.38
C PRO A 558 -13.09 3.21 -3.22
N LEU A 559 -14.18 3.62 -2.57
CA LEU A 559 -15.50 3.82 -3.11
C LEU A 559 -15.97 5.18 -2.62
N GLY A 560 -15.80 6.20 -3.46
CA GLY A 560 -16.65 7.38 -3.36
C GLY A 560 -18.08 6.90 -3.58
N GLU A 561 -18.84 6.78 -2.50
CA GLU A 561 -20.22 7.21 -2.54
C GLU A 561 -20.16 8.71 -2.84
N GLU A 562 -20.24 9.05 -4.13
CA GLU A 562 -20.94 10.27 -4.50
C GLU A 562 -22.37 10.04 -4.00
N HIS A 563 -22.62 10.34 -2.72
CA HIS A 563 -23.96 10.74 -2.35
C HIS A 563 -24.20 12.00 -3.16
N GLU A 564 -24.95 11.86 -4.26
CA GLU A 564 -25.69 12.97 -4.83
C GLU A 564 -26.41 13.62 -3.64
N ASP A 565 -26.02 14.86 -3.35
CA ASP A 565 -26.69 15.75 -2.40
C ASP A 565 -28.12 15.99 -2.92
N HIS A 566 -29.00 15.04 -2.64
CA HIS A 566 -30.45 15.18 -2.69
C HIS A 566 -30.95 14.87 -1.28
N ASP A 567 -30.80 15.84 -0.38
CA ASP A 567 -31.75 16.17 0.71
C ASP A 567 -31.06 17.09 1.72
N CYS A 568 -30.94 18.36 1.36
CA CYS A 568 -30.68 19.45 2.31
C CYS A 568 -31.38 20.72 1.80
N CYS A 569 -32.72 20.70 1.77
CA CYS A 569 -33.59 21.87 1.81
C CYS A 569 -35.06 21.42 1.95
N GLU A 570 -35.50 21.12 3.17
CA GLU A 570 -36.89 21.15 3.64
C GLU A 570 -36.82 20.91 5.17
N GLU A 571 -37.44 21.65 6.07
CA GLU A 571 -37.99 22.99 6.09
C GLU A 571 -38.05 23.33 7.59
N GLN A 572 -37.83 24.59 7.95
CA GLN A 572 -38.04 25.08 9.30
C GLN A 572 -39.53 25.01 9.63
N ALA A 573 -39.90 24.33 10.72
CA ALA A 573 -41.13 24.59 11.47
C ALA A 573 -40.90 24.28 12.95
#